data_AF-A0A925LY68-F1
#
_entry.id   AF-A0A925LY68-F1
#
_cell.length_a   1.000
_cell.length_b   1.000
_cell.length_c   1.000
_cell.angle_alpha   90.00
_cell.angle_beta   90.00
_cell.angle_gamma   90.00
#
_symmetry.space_group_name_H-M   'P 1'
#
loop_
_entity.id
_entity.type
_entity.pdbx_description
1 polymer ?
#
loop_
_entity_poly.entity_id
_entity_poly.type
_entity_poly.pdbx_seq_one_letter_code
_entity_poly.pdbx_strand_id
1 'polypeptide(L)'
;MVQAASDATTAQLDSPQEWNLSDLYQGFDDPRLVEDLASLEHQAVAFRQTYRGKVSELAPEAIAACLQELEAIGQTSGYLYAFPALVFSADTRNAEAKQMQDKVLEAITGIENQLLFFDLELKKLDDAKFR
;
A
#
# COMPACT_ATOMS: atom_id res chain seq x y z
N MET A 1 -62.00 15.46 -8.46
CA MET A 1 -61.91 14.60 -7.27
C MET A 1 -61.04 13.41 -7.60
N VAL A 2 -59.85 13.36 -6.97
CA VAL A 2 -58.99 12.21 -6.63
C VAL A 2 -58.74 11.12 -7.69
N GLN A 3 -57.47 10.99 -8.08
CA GLN A 3 -56.63 9.79 -7.86
C GLN A 3 -55.16 10.24 -8.04
N ALA A 4 -54.47 10.64 -6.97
CA ALA A 4 -53.67 9.79 -6.07
C ALA A 4 -52.52 9.10 -6.79
N ALA A 5 -51.39 9.81 -6.92
CA ALA A 5 -50.10 9.25 -7.26
C ALA A 5 -49.34 8.92 -5.96
N SER A 6 -49.24 7.64 -5.64
CA SER A 6 -48.43 7.03 -4.56
C SER A 6 -48.30 5.55 -4.98
N ASP A 7 -47.15 4.89 -5.09
CA ASP A 7 -45.95 4.94 -4.28
C ASP A 7 -44.72 4.68 -5.16
N ALA A 8 -43.76 5.60 -5.16
CA ALA A 8 -42.37 5.19 -5.34
C ALA A 8 -41.95 4.67 -3.96
N THR A 9 -41.84 3.35 -3.80
CA THR A 9 -41.24 2.73 -2.63
C THR A 9 -39.80 3.26 -2.50
N THR A 10 -39.62 4.29 -1.69
CA THR A 10 -38.32 4.69 -1.19
C THR A 10 -37.80 3.51 -0.39
N ALA A 11 -36.94 2.69 -1.01
CA ALA A 11 -36.22 1.66 -0.31
C ALA A 11 -35.43 2.36 0.80
N GLN A 12 -35.91 2.25 2.03
CA GLN A 12 -35.24 2.80 3.18
C GLN A 12 -33.94 2.02 3.34
N LEU A 13 -32.81 2.71 3.14
CA LEU A 13 -31.48 2.17 3.40
C LEU A 13 -31.31 2.10 4.93
N ASP A 14 -31.93 1.12 5.58
CA ASP A 14 -31.92 0.93 7.04
C ASP A 14 -30.57 0.47 7.59
N SER A 15 -29.48 0.59 6.81
CA SER A 15 -28.11 0.41 7.28
C SER A 15 -27.17 1.26 6.43
N PRO A 16 -26.18 1.95 7.03
CA PRO A 16 -25.13 2.59 6.25
C PRO A 16 -24.48 1.50 5.39
N GLN A 17 -24.48 1.69 4.07
CA GLN A 17 -23.79 0.78 3.15
C GLN A 17 -22.29 0.97 3.38
N GLU A 18 -21.66 0.03 4.05
CA GLU A 18 -20.22 0.02 4.26
C GLU A 18 -19.50 -0.40 2.96
N TRP A 19 -18.30 0.17 2.75
CA TRP A 19 -17.47 -0.20 1.62
C TRP A 19 -16.94 -1.62 1.85
N ASN A 20 -17.14 -2.52 0.88
CA ASN A 20 -16.52 -3.83 0.96
C ASN A 20 -15.01 -3.72 0.66
N LEU A 21 -14.18 -4.02 1.66
CA LEU A 21 -12.72 -3.98 1.57
C LEU A 21 -12.08 -5.38 1.54
N SER A 22 -12.87 -6.45 1.39
CA SER A 22 -12.39 -7.84 1.43
C SER A 22 -11.32 -8.16 0.37
N ASP A 23 -11.33 -7.42 -0.74
CA ASP A 23 -10.32 -7.53 -1.80
C ASP A 23 -8.93 -7.09 -1.33
N LEU A 24 -8.86 -6.20 -0.32
CA LEU A 24 -7.63 -5.86 0.37
C LEU A 24 -7.38 -6.87 1.49
N TYR A 25 -8.17 -6.80 2.56
CA TYR A 25 -8.08 -7.68 3.72
C TYR A 25 -9.47 -7.98 4.29
N GLN A 26 -9.65 -9.17 4.86
CA GLN A 26 -10.93 -9.61 5.42
C GLN A 26 -11.30 -8.88 6.72
N GLY A 27 -10.32 -8.26 7.39
CA GLY A 27 -10.45 -7.62 8.69
C GLY A 27 -9.07 -7.38 9.31
N PHE A 28 -9.02 -6.77 10.50
CA PHE A 28 -7.76 -6.56 11.21
C PHE A 28 -7.11 -7.84 11.75
N ASP A 29 -7.90 -8.92 11.86
CA ASP A 29 -7.44 -10.27 12.22
C ASP A 29 -7.02 -11.12 11.00
N ASP A 30 -7.03 -10.57 9.78
CA ASP A 30 -6.60 -11.29 8.58
C ASP A 30 -5.10 -11.62 8.68
N PRO A 31 -4.70 -12.92 8.67
CA PRO A 31 -3.29 -13.31 8.79
C PRO A 31 -2.42 -12.70 7.68
N ARG A 32 -3.00 -12.39 6.52
CA ARG A 32 -2.29 -11.74 5.41
C ARG A 32 -1.72 -10.38 5.80
N LEU A 33 -2.35 -9.62 6.69
CA LEU A 33 -1.82 -8.34 7.17
C LEU A 33 -0.47 -8.51 7.86
N VAL A 34 -0.35 -9.53 8.71
CA VAL A 34 0.87 -9.81 9.47
C VAL A 34 1.95 -10.37 8.54
N GLU A 35 1.56 -11.26 7.63
CA GLU A 35 2.46 -11.84 6.62
C GLU A 35 3.01 -10.76 5.68
N ASP A 36 2.18 -9.87 5.17
CA ASP A 36 2.59 -8.79 4.27
C ASP A 36 3.53 -7.79 4.96
N LEU A 37 3.24 -7.42 6.22
CA LEU A 37 4.12 -6.55 7.01
C LEU A 37 5.51 -7.17 7.20
N ALA A 38 5.59 -8.44 7.59
CA ALA A 38 6.86 -9.14 7.79
C ALA A 38 7.60 -9.36 6.45
N SER A 39 6.86 -9.69 5.40
CA SER A 39 7.39 -9.89 4.06
C SER A 39 8.01 -8.62 3.49
N LEU A 40 7.35 -7.47 3.68
CA LEU A 40 7.87 -6.19 3.20
C LEU A 40 9.19 -5.79 3.86
N GLU A 41 9.32 -5.98 5.18
CA GLU A 41 10.57 -5.70 5.88
C GLU A 41 11.71 -6.56 5.31
N HIS A 42 11.47 -7.86 5.13
CA HIS A 42 12.44 -8.77 4.55
C HIS A 42 12.80 -8.39 3.10
N GLN A 43 11.81 -8.08 2.27
CA GLN A 43 12.02 -7.65 0.88
C GLN A 43 12.85 -6.37 0.81
N ALA A 44 12.55 -5.36 1.63
CA ALA A 44 13.28 -4.10 1.66
C ALA A 44 14.75 -4.29 2.08
N VAL A 45 15.00 -5.13 3.08
CA VAL A 45 16.37 -5.49 3.50
C VAL A 45 17.11 -6.24 2.40
N ALA A 46 16.48 -7.23 1.77
CA ALA A 46 17.07 -8.00 0.68
C ALA A 46 17.38 -7.11 -0.52
N PHE A 47 16.44 -6.24 -0.92
CA PHE A 47 16.62 -5.27 -1.99
C PHE A 47 17.86 -4.40 -1.74
N ARG A 48 17.99 -3.86 -0.54
CA ARG A 48 19.15 -3.05 -0.16
C ARG A 48 20.46 -3.84 -0.23
N GLN A 49 20.49 -5.08 0.27
CA GLN A 49 21.68 -5.92 0.22
C GLN A 49 22.09 -6.27 -1.22
N THR A 50 21.12 -6.50 -2.09
CA THR A 50 21.35 -6.85 -3.48
C THR A 50 21.92 -5.67 -4.27
N TYR A 51 21.27 -4.51 -4.21
CA TYR A 51 21.48 -3.41 -5.17
C TYR A 51 22.35 -2.26 -4.66
N ARG A 52 22.48 -2.06 -3.34
CA ARG A 52 23.19 -0.89 -2.80
C ARG A 52 24.65 -0.85 -3.25
N GLY A 53 25.05 0.30 -3.79
CA GLY A 53 26.39 0.57 -4.33
C GLY A 53 26.65 -0.04 -5.70
N LYS A 54 25.67 -0.70 -6.33
CA LYS A 54 25.83 -1.42 -7.60
C LYS A 54 24.94 -0.86 -8.71
N VAL A 55 24.06 0.10 -8.42
CA VAL A 55 23.03 0.58 -9.36
C VAL A 55 23.62 1.07 -10.67
N SER A 56 24.78 1.73 -10.64
CA SER A 56 25.46 2.25 -11.85
C SER A 56 26.09 1.19 -12.75
N GLU A 57 26.18 -0.04 -12.27
CA GLU A 57 26.83 -1.18 -12.92
C GLU A 57 25.82 -2.23 -13.40
N LEU A 58 24.53 -2.06 -13.09
CA LEU A 58 23.48 -2.99 -13.49
C LEU A 58 23.30 -2.99 -15.02
N ALA A 59 23.19 -4.20 -15.57
CA ALA A 59 22.73 -4.40 -16.94
C ALA A 59 21.23 -4.05 -17.07
N PRO A 60 20.74 -3.71 -18.29
CA PRO A 60 19.33 -3.35 -18.50
C PRO A 60 18.32 -4.37 -17.95
N GLU A 61 18.60 -5.66 -18.08
CA GLU A 61 17.73 -6.73 -17.58
C GLU A 61 17.69 -6.75 -16.05
N ALA A 62 18.82 -6.46 -15.40
CA ALA A 62 18.90 -6.37 -13.95
C ALA A 62 18.22 -5.09 -13.41
N ILE A 63 18.21 -4.00 -14.20
CA ILE A 63 17.43 -2.80 -13.87
C ILE A 63 15.93 -3.11 -13.95
N ALA A 64 15.48 -3.84 -14.97
CA ALA A 64 14.08 -4.23 -15.09
C ALA A 64 13.63 -5.09 -13.90
N ALA A 65 14.42 -6.08 -13.50
CA ALA A 65 14.14 -6.90 -12.31
C ALA A 65 14.10 -6.06 -11.03
N CYS A 66 15.07 -5.15 -10.87
CA CYS A 66 15.12 -4.21 -9.74
C CYS A 66 13.85 -3.34 -9.67
N LEU A 67 13.36 -2.82 -10.80
CA LEU A 67 12.14 -2.02 -10.84
C LEU A 67 10.88 -2.85 -10.51
N GLN A 68 10.82 -4.11 -10.94
CA GLN A 68 9.72 -5.03 -10.60
C GLN A 68 9.68 -5.32 -9.09
N GLU A 69 10.83 -5.51 -8.45
CA GLU A 69 10.91 -5.67 -7.00
C GLU A 69 10.42 -4.41 -6.26
N LEU A 70 10.82 -3.22 -6.73
CA LEU A 70 10.34 -1.95 -6.17
C LEU A 70 8.82 -1.77 -6.34
N GLU A 71 8.27 -2.15 -7.49
CA GLU A 71 6.83 -2.11 -7.75
C GLU A 71 6.08 -3.03 -6.78
N ALA A 72 6.56 -4.26 -6.58
CA ALA A 72 5.95 -5.22 -5.66
C ALA A 72 5.95 -4.71 -4.20
N ILE A 73 7.06 -4.11 -3.76
CA ILE A 73 7.17 -3.48 -2.43
C ILE A 73 6.19 -2.30 -2.32
N GLY A 74 6.14 -1.43 -3.33
CA GLY A 74 5.25 -0.27 -3.36
C GLY A 74 3.77 -0.65 -3.35
N GLN A 75 3.39 -1.65 -4.15
CA GLN A 75 2.02 -2.15 -4.24
C GLN A 75 1.53 -2.70 -2.90
N THR A 76 2.34 -3.58 -2.27
CA THR A 76 1.98 -4.18 -0.98
C THR A 76 1.92 -3.12 0.13
N SER A 77 2.87 -2.17 0.15
CA SER A 77 2.85 -1.03 1.09
C SER A 77 1.58 -0.19 0.91
N GLY A 78 1.17 0.04 -0.33
CA GLY A 78 -0.05 0.76 -0.68
C GLY A 78 -1.31 0.08 -0.14
N TYR A 79 -1.44 -1.24 -0.31
CA TYR A 79 -2.59 -1.99 0.21
C TYR A 79 -2.64 -2.01 1.74
N LEU A 80 -1.49 -2.26 2.39
CA LEU A 80 -1.38 -2.23 3.84
C LEU A 80 -1.78 -0.88 4.42
N TYR A 81 -1.41 0.22 3.76
CA TYR A 81 -1.79 1.56 4.22
C TYR A 81 -3.25 1.88 3.91
N ALA A 82 -3.72 1.56 2.70
CA ALA A 82 -5.05 1.89 2.24
C ALA A 82 -6.14 1.23 3.10
N PHE A 83 -5.97 -0.03 3.49
CA PHE A 83 -6.98 -0.76 4.26
C PHE A 83 -7.38 -0.08 5.59
N PRO A 84 -6.48 0.11 6.58
CA PRO A 84 -6.84 0.80 7.83
C PRO A 84 -7.22 2.26 7.59
N ALA A 85 -6.62 2.93 6.59
CA ALA A 85 -6.98 4.31 6.26
C ALA A 85 -8.42 4.45 5.75
N LEU A 86 -8.88 3.51 4.91
CA LEU A 86 -10.26 3.48 4.41
C LEU A 86 -11.25 3.13 5.53
N VAL A 87 -10.92 2.17 6.39
CA VAL A 87 -11.74 1.85 7.58
C VAL A 87 -11.86 3.07 8.51
N PHE A 88 -10.75 3.75 8.79
CA PHE A 88 -10.74 4.96 9.61
C PHE A 88 -11.47 6.14 8.93
N SER A 89 -11.44 6.23 7.60
CA SER A 89 -12.17 7.27 6.86
C SER A 89 -13.68 7.06 6.93
N ALA A 90 -14.14 5.80 7.00
CA ALA A 90 -15.55 5.45 7.17
C ALA A 90 -16.05 5.75 8.60
N ASP A 91 -15.21 5.51 9.62
CA ASP A 91 -15.47 5.90 11.00
C ASP A 91 -14.20 6.45 11.68
N THR A 92 -14.10 7.78 11.76
CA THR A 92 -12.94 8.47 12.35
C THR A 92 -12.85 8.34 13.87
N ARG A 93 -13.81 7.66 14.51
CA ARG A 93 -13.77 7.31 15.94
C ARG A 93 -13.26 5.89 16.16
N ASN A 94 -12.99 5.13 15.10
CA ASN A 94 -12.47 3.78 15.17
C ASN A 94 -10.99 3.79 15.61
N ALA A 95 -10.77 3.50 16.89
CA ALA A 95 -9.44 3.48 17.50
C ALA A 95 -8.56 2.34 16.97
N GLU A 96 -9.14 1.19 16.63
CA GLU A 96 -8.42 0.04 16.08
C GLU A 96 -7.86 0.36 14.70
N ALA A 97 -8.67 0.97 13.83
CA ALA A 97 -8.24 1.42 12.51
C ALA A 97 -7.12 2.47 12.61
N LYS A 98 -7.24 3.42 13.54
CA LYS A 98 -6.17 4.41 13.78
C LYS A 98 -4.86 3.76 14.24
N GLN A 99 -4.94 2.83 15.19
CA GLN A 99 -3.78 2.11 15.71
C GLN A 99 -3.10 1.27 14.61
N MET A 100 -3.88 0.56 13.79
CA MET A 100 -3.34 -0.20 12.66
C MET A 100 -2.70 0.72 11.63
N GLN A 101 -3.32 1.86 11.31
CA GLN A 101 -2.76 2.85 10.40
C GLN A 101 -1.40 3.36 10.89
N ASP A 102 -1.27 3.67 12.18
CA ASP A 102 0.00 4.13 12.77
C ASP A 102 1.08 3.06 12.71
N LYS A 103 0.74 1.81 13.03
CA LYS A 103 1.66 0.67 12.94
C LYS A 103 2.15 0.45 11.51
N VAL A 104 1.25 0.51 10.53
CA VAL A 104 1.61 0.37 9.12
C VAL A 104 2.50 1.53 8.67
N LEU A 105 2.18 2.76 9.08
CA LEU A 105 2.98 3.94 8.72
C LEU A 105 4.42 3.85 9.28
N GLU A 106 4.59 3.36 10.51
CA GLU A 106 5.90 3.10 11.09
C GLU A 106 6.68 2.07 10.26
N ALA A 107 6.04 0.95 9.90
CA ALA A 107 6.66 -0.08 9.06
C ALA A 107 7.07 0.45 7.68
N ILE A 108 6.19 1.19 7.01
CA ILE A 108 6.46 1.83 5.71
C ILE A 108 7.63 2.81 5.81
N THR A 109 7.68 3.62 6.87
CA THR A 109 8.81 4.52 7.11
C THR A 109 10.13 3.74 7.24
N GLY A 110 10.10 2.59 7.92
CA GLY A 110 11.25 1.68 8.00
C GLY A 110 11.69 1.15 6.63
N ILE A 111 10.73 0.75 5.79
CA ILE A 111 10.96 0.28 4.42
C ILE A 111 11.56 1.38 3.54
N GLU A 112 10.97 2.58 3.53
CA GLU A 112 11.47 3.73 2.76
C GLU A 112 12.92 4.07 3.12
N ASN A 113 13.29 4.00 4.40
CA ASN A 113 14.67 4.19 4.83
C ASN A 113 15.63 3.14 4.24
N GLN A 114 15.18 1.89 4.06
CA GLN A 114 16.00 0.86 3.39
C GLN A 114 16.13 1.12 1.89
N LEU A 115 15.12 1.71 1.25
CA LEU A 115 15.08 1.97 -0.19
C LEU A 115 15.74 3.30 -0.61
N LEU A 116 15.88 4.25 0.31
CA LEU A 116 16.39 5.61 0.04
C LEU A 116 17.72 5.66 -0.72
N PHE A 117 18.61 4.66 -0.56
CA PHE A 117 19.87 4.62 -1.31
C PHE A 117 19.64 4.57 -2.82
N PHE A 118 18.57 3.92 -3.28
CA PHE A 118 18.31 3.70 -4.69
C PHE A 118 18.02 5.02 -5.39
N ASP A 119 17.15 5.86 -4.81
CA ASP A 119 16.88 7.22 -5.30
C ASP A 119 18.15 8.08 -5.34
N LEU A 120 19.01 7.94 -4.32
CA LEU A 120 20.26 8.69 -4.23
C LEU A 120 21.30 8.22 -5.25
N GLU A 121 21.34 6.93 -5.57
CA GLU A 121 22.23 6.36 -6.57
C GLU A 121 21.74 6.65 -8.00
N LEU A 122 20.43 6.54 -8.25
CA LEU A 122 19.83 6.94 -9.52
C LEU A 122 20.14 8.40 -9.87
N LYS A 123 19.99 9.32 -8.91
CA LYS A 123 20.30 10.76 -9.11
C LYS A 123 21.78 11.04 -9.42
N LYS A 124 22.68 10.08 -9.21
CA LYS A 124 24.12 10.22 -9.53
C LYS A 124 24.49 9.63 -10.88
N LEU A 125 23.57 8.93 -11.55
CA LEU A 125 23.85 8.38 -12.86
C LEU A 125 23.97 9.51 -13.89
N ASP A 126 24.90 9.35 -14.83
CA ASP A 126 25.07 10.31 -15.92
C ASP A 126 23.93 10.15 -16.92
N ASP A 127 23.20 11.23 -17.19
CA ASP A 127 22.13 11.32 -18.19
C ASP A 127 22.59 10.83 -19.58
N ALA A 128 23.89 10.93 -19.89
CA ALA A 128 24.45 10.44 -21.15
C ALA A 128 24.34 8.92 -21.32
N LYS A 129 24.16 8.14 -20.24
CA LYS A 129 23.89 6.70 -20.31
C LYS A 129 22.43 6.37 -20.70
N PHE A 130 21.54 7.35 -20.70
CA PHE A 130 20.09 7.18 -20.93
C PHE A 130 19.56 7.93 -22.17
N ARG A 131 20.44 8.53 -22.97
CA ARG A 131 20.11 9.14 -24.27
C ARG A 131 20.41 8.18 -25.42
#